data_AF-A0A3Q0JE44-F1
#
_entry.id   AF-A0A3Q0JE44-F1
#
_cell.length_a   1.000
_cell.length_b   1.000
_cell.length_c   1.000
_cell.angle_alpha   90.00
_cell.angle_beta   90.00
_cell.angle_gamma   90.00
#
_symmetry.space_group_name_H-M   'P 1'
#
loop_
_entity.id
_entity.type
_entity.pdbx_description
1 polymer ?
#
loop_
_entity_poly.entity_id
_entity_poly.type
_entity_poly.pdbx_seq_one_letter_code
_entity_poly.pdbx_strand_id
1 'polypeptide(L)'
;MGYGVYINILHSLVSALCYHPLLEQLMKSVKDGFTYGEASIVTQTFLLFQMHVYTNAFLSKQGLVNCQDIATLVLQVGLSCIVLHGSLVYIVPSLRILWIIQLLLADTHTVLLVIYWVACVLIAIAVIAFQISSNQKATTSLRKYFHLLAVAVYIPGLVFNRCLLYLASGVVLALFLVLEIMRILCLPPLSDVLNQGFHMYVDEKDSTVALTPLYLLTGCSLPLWLSPGPLDQADMLSLSAGILSIGVGDCFASMVGFKYGKHKWKNSPKSIEGSAACFLSQLLVILAFFYLDLIPWNKVYIGVVGTGIVTLIEAKTDQVDNLVLPLVQYCIFLLG
;
A
#
# COMPACT_ATOMS: atom_id res chain seq x y z
N MET A 1 40.80 15.32 3.43
CA MET A 1 41.61 14.66 2.39
C MET A 1 41.21 13.20 2.09
N GLY A 2 40.72 12.41 3.05
CA GLY A 2 40.39 10.99 2.82
C GLY A 2 39.23 10.71 1.85
N TYR A 3 38.09 11.41 1.96
CA TYR A 3 36.87 11.11 1.19
C TYR A 3 37.03 11.26 -0.34
N GLY A 4 37.81 12.24 -0.79
CA GLY A 4 37.98 12.51 -2.23
C GLY A 4 38.64 11.36 -2.99
N VAL A 5 39.58 10.64 -2.35
CA VAL A 5 40.23 9.48 -2.96
C VAL A 5 39.24 8.34 -3.17
N TYR A 6 38.40 8.03 -2.17
CA TYR A 6 37.38 6.99 -2.29
C TYR A 6 36.32 7.33 -3.34
N ILE A 7 35.86 8.58 -3.40
CA ILE A 7 34.89 9.03 -4.41
C ILE A 7 35.48 8.89 -5.82
N ASN A 8 36.74 9.30 -6.03
CA ASN A 8 37.39 9.17 -7.33
C ASN A 8 37.60 7.71 -7.76
N ILE A 9 37.95 6.82 -6.82
CA ILE A 9 38.06 5.38 -7.09
C ILE A 9 36.69 4.82 -7.48
N LEU A 10 35.63 5.17 -6.74
CA LEU A 10 34.26 4.75 -7.04
C LEU A 10 33.82 5.25 -8.42
N HIS A 11 34.08 6.51 -8.76
CA HIS A 11 33.78 7.10 -10.07
C HIS A 11 34.49 6.35 -11.19
N SER A 12 35.76 6.04 -11.01
CA SER A 12 36.56 5.33 -12.01
C SER A 12 36.03 3.91 -12.21
N LEU A 13 35.68 3.19 -11.13
CA LEU A 13 35.11 1.85 -11.20
C LEU A 13 33.74 1.82 -11.88
N VAL A 14 32.82 2.71 -11.50
CA VAL A 14 31.49 2.78 -12.12
C VAL A 14 31.59 3.16 -13.60
N SER A 15 32.43 4.15 -13.94
CA SER A 15 32.64 4.52 -15.34
C SER A 15 33.21 3.35 -16.15
N ALA A 16 34.19 2.62 -15.62
CA ALA A 16 34.79 1.48 -16.32
C ALA A 16 33.80 0.32 -16.53
N LEU A 17 32.98 0.01 -15.53
CA LEU A 17 32.05 -1.12 -15.57
C LEU A 17 30.76 -0.82 -16.34
N CYS A 18 30.25 0.41 -16.27
CA CYS A 18 28.95 0.75 -16.83
C CYS A 18 29.01 1.37 -18.22
N TYR A 19 30.15 1.92 -18.65
CA TYR A 19 30.26 2.63 -19.95
C TYR A 19 29.91 1.74 -21.15
N HIS A 20 30.57 0.59 -21.28
CA HIS A 20 30.40 -0.26 -22.45
C HIS A 20 28.97 -0.82 -22.58
N PRO A 21 28.36 -1.38 -21.50
CA PRO A 21 26.97 -1.83 -21.55
C PRO A 21 25.98 -0.72 -21.90
N LEU A 22 26.17 0.48 -21.34
CA LEU A 22 25.26 1.61 -21.57
C LEU A 22 25.37 2.14 -23.01
N LEU A 23 26.59 2.21 -23.55
CA LEU A 23 26.83 2.64 -24.94
C LEU A 23 26.18 1.65 -25.92
N GLU A 24 26.35 0.35 -25.68
CA GLU A 24 25.72 -0.68 -26.51
C GLU A 24 24.18 -0.59 -26.45
N GLN A 25 23.62 -0.38 -25.26
CA GLN A 25 22.18 -0.21 -25.10
C GLN A 25 21.66 1.06 -25.80
N LEU A 26 22.38 2.18 -25.69
CA LEU A 26 22.03 3.44 -26.36
C LEU A 26 22.00 3.25 -27.88
N MET A 27 23.07 2.69 -28.44
CA MET A 27 23.19 2.42 -29.89
C MET A 27 22.12 1.45 -30.41
N LYS A 28 21.72 0.46 -29.60
CA LYS A 28 20.61 -0.45 -29.94
C LYS A 28 19.24 0.23 -29.88
N SER A 29 19.02 1.14 -28.92
CA SER A 29 17.70 1.73 -28.65
C SER A 29 17.39 2.92 -29.55
N VAL A 30 18.41 3.68 -29.95
CA VAL A 30 18.28 4.89 -30.77
C VAL A 30 19.03 4.67 -32.08
N LYS A 31 18.54 3.71 -32.87
CA LYS A 31 19.12 3.41 -34.18
C LYS A 31 19.03 4.64 -35.08
N ASP A 32 20.12 4.97 -35.75
CA ASP A 32 20.28 6.11 -36.66
C ASP A 32 20.15 7.52 -36.03
N GLY A 33 19.95 7.61 -34.71
CA GLY A 33 19.86 8.91 -34.02
C GLY A 33 21.19 9.47 -33.51
N PHE A 34 22.25 8.65 -33.48
CA PHE A 34 23.60 9.09 -33.09
C PHE A 34 24.67 8.42 -33.95
N THR A 35 25.73 9.18 -34.26
CA THR A 35 27.02 8.59 -34.62
C THR A 35 27.67 7.93 -33.40
N TYR A 36 28.60 7.00 -33.61
CA TYR A 36 29.31 6.34 -32.50
C TYR A 36 30.02 7.36 -31.57
N GLY A 37 30.58 8.43 -32.16
CA GLY A 37 31.22 9.51 -31.40
C GLY A 37 30.24 10.28 -30.52
N GLU A 38 29.08 10.67 -31.06
CA GLU A 38 28.03 11.35 -30.28
C GLU A 38 27.48 10.44 -29.18
N ALA A 39 27.19 9.17 -29.50
CA ALA A 39 26.70 8.19 -28.53
C ALA A 39 27.71 7.96 -27.38
N SER A 40 29.00 7.94 -27.70
CA SER A 40 30.09 7.84 -26.72
C SER A 40 30.11 9.03 -25.76
N ILE A 41 30.01 10.25 -26.29
CA ILE A 41 29.96 11.49 -25.50
C ILE A 41 28.72 11.52 -24.61
N VAL A 42 27.54 11.20 -25.17
CA VAL A 42 26.27 11.16 -24.42
C VAL A 42 26.34 10.13 -23.29
N THR A 43 26.86 8.94 -23.57
CA THR A 43 27.02 7.87 -22.58
C THR A 43 27.94 8.28 -21.43
N GLN A 44 29.11 8.84 -21.75
CA GLN A 44 30.04 9.30 -20.73
C GLN A 44 29.46 10.45 -19.91
N THR A 45 28.76 11.39 -20.56
CA THR A 45 28.12 12.53 -19.90
C THR A 45 27.03 12.06 -18.93
N PHE A 46 26.22 11.10 -19.35
CA PHE A 46 25.19 10.52 -18.49
C PHE A 46 25.78 9.83 -17.25
N LEU A 47 26.85 9.04 -17.42
CA LEU A 47 27.52 8.40 -16.28
C LEU A 47 28.10 9.41 -15.31
N LEU A 48 28.82 10.41 -15.81
CA LEU A 48 29.36 11.48 -14.98
C LEU A 48 28.26 12.26 -14.26
N PHE A 49 27.14 12.52 -14.94
CA PHE A 49 25.97 13.16 -14.34
C PHE A 49 25.44 12.36 -13.15
N GLN A 50 25.21 11.04 -13.30
CA GLN A 50 24.72 10.19 -12.20
C GLN A 50 25.70 10.11 -11.02
N MET A 51 27.00 9.98 -11.31
CA MET A 51 28.02 9.96 -10.26
C MET A 51 28.12 11.28 -9.50
N HIS A 52 27.90 12.39 -10.21
CA HIS A 52 27.89 13.70 -9.60
C HIS A 52 26.60 13.95 -8.76
N VAL A 53 25.44 13.41 -9.15
CA VAL A 53 24.23 13.40 -8.30
C VAL A 53 24.54 12.71 -6.97
N TYR A 54 25.18 11.53 -7.01
CA TYR A 54 25.56 10.79 -5.80
C TYR A 54 26.54 11.57 -4.92
N THR A 55 27.57 12.17 -5.54
CA THR A 55 28.57 12.98 -4.83
C THR A 55 27.94 14.18 -4.15
N ASN A 56 27.08 14.93 -4.84
CA ASN A 56 26.40 16.09 -4.28
C ASN A 56 25.43 15.70 -3.16
N ALA A 57 24.72 14.58 -3.29
CA ALA A 57 23.87 14.06 -2.21
C ALA A 57 24.69 13.71 -0.97
N PHE A 58 25.86 13.07 -1.16
CA PHE A 58 26.79 12.73 -0.08
C PHE A 58 27.36 13.96 0.62
N LEU A 59 27.84 14.95 -0.15
CA LEU A 59 28.38 16.20 0.40
C LEU A 59 27.29 17.03 1.10
N SER A 60 26.08 17.06 0.54
CA SER A 60 24.92 17.72 1.16
C SER A 60 24.60 17.14 2.54
N LYS A 61 24.64 15.80 2.67
CA LYS A 61 24.46 15.12 3.96
C LYS A 61 25.53 15.50 5.00
N GLN A 62 26.74 15.87 4.56
CA GLN A 62 27.82 16.31 5.46
C GLN A 62 27.73 17.79 5.84
N GLY A 63 26.73 18.53 5.33
CA GLY A 63 26.58 19.97 5.56
C GLY A 63 27.62 20.83 4.82
N LEU A 64 28.32 20.26 3.84
CA LEU A 64 29.42 20.89 3.10
C LEU A 64 28.93 21.48 1.76
N VAL A 65 27.81 22.18 1.75
CA VAL A 65 27.16 22.66 0.51
C VAL A 65 26.64 24.09 0.62
N ASN A 66 26.77 24.85 -0.47
CA ASN A 66 26.21 26.19 -0.60
C ASN A 66 24.82 26.15 -1.29
N CYS A 67 24.11 27.27 -1.33
CA CYS A 67 22.77 27.36 -1.97
C CYS A 67 22.76 26.87 -3.43
N GLN A 68 23.82 27.17 -4.18
CA GLN A 68 23.96 26.71 -5.56
C GLN A 68 24.10 25.19 -5.66
N ASP A 69 24.82 24.56 -4.73
CA ASP A 69 25.00 23.11 -4.69
C ASP A 69 23.69 22.40 -4.34
N ILE A 70 22.89 22.97 -3.43
CA ILE A 70 21.55 22.48 -3.10
C ILE A 70 20.62 22.58 -4.32
N ALA A 71 20.58 23.74 -4.99
CA ALA A 71 19.77 23.92 -6.20
C ALA A 71 20.19 22.94 -7.32
N THR A 72 21.50 22.75 -7.47
CA THR A 72 22.09 21.80 -8.43
C THR A 72 21.67 20.37 -8.12
N LEU A 73 21.72 19.96 -6.84
CA LEU A 73 21.29 18.64 -6.40
C LEU A 73 19.79 18.42 -6.66
N VAL A 74 18.95 19.41 -6.38
CA VAL A 74 17.49 19.33 -6.64
C VAL A 74 17.22 19.13 -8.12
N LEU A 75 17.85 19.92 -9.00
CA LEU A 75 17.72 19.78 -10.45
C LEU A 75 18.22 18.41 -10.92
N GLN A 76 19.34 17.96 -10.38
CA GLN A 76 19.96 16.68 -10.72
C GLN A 76 19.08 15.49 -10.39
N VAL A 77 18.55 15.45 -9.16
CA VAL A 77 17.61 14.39 -8.74
C VAL A 77 16.35 14.43 -9.61
N GLY A 78 15.79 15.62 -9.87
CA GLY A 78 14.61 15.77 -10.72
C GLY A 78 14.81 15.24 -12.14
N LEU A 79 15.92 15.61 -12.79
CA LEU A 79 16.28 15.13 -14.12
C LEU A 79 16.54 13.62 -14.13
N SER A 80 17.22 13.08 -13.13
CA SER A 80 17.43 11.62 -12.99
C SER A 80 16.11 10.86 -12.86
N CYS A 81 15.14 11.38 -12.11
CA CYS A 81 13.81 10.79 -12.01
C CYS A 81 13.08 10.79 -13.36
N ILE A 82 13.17 11.88 -14.15
CA ILE A 82 12.56 11.97 -15.48
C ILE A 82 13.19 10.96 -16.43
N VAL A 83 14.53 10.88 -16.48
CA VAL A 83 15.24 9.92 -17.36
C VAL A 83 14.91 8.48 -16.96
N LEU A 84 14.88 8.19 -15.65
CA LEU A 84 14.50 6.88 -15.13
C LEU A 84 13.07 6.52 -15.55
N HIS A 85 12.11 7.42 -15.35
CA HIS A 85 10.73 7.19 -15.74
C HIS A 85 10.58 6.95 -17.25
N GLY A 86 11.20 7.79 -18.09
CA GLY A 86 11.18 7.62 -19.55
C GLY A 86 11.80 6.29 -20.00
N SER A 87 12.91 5.90 -19.39
CA SER A 87 13.57 4.60 -19.67
C SER A 87 12.69 3.42 -19.27
N LEU A 88 12.04 3.50 -18.10
CA LEU A 88 11.12 2.46 -17.63
C LEU A 88 9.89 2.33 -18.55
N VAL A 89 9.30 3.45 -18.98
CA VAL A 89 8.16 3.47 -19.92
C VAL A 89 8.52 2.92 -21.30
N TYR A 90 9.77 3.12 -21.74
CA TYR A 90 10.27 2.54 -22.98
C TYR A 90 10.43 1.02 -22.89
N ILE A 91 11.05 0.52 -21.80
CA ILE A 91 11.32 -0.91 -21.59
C ILE A 91 10.02 -1.67 -21.28
N VAL A 92 9.10 -1.07 -20.53
CA VAL A 92 7.85 -1.68 -20.08
C VAL A 92 6.67 -0.87 -20.62
N PRO A 93 6.14 -1.20 -21.81
CA PRO A 93 5.04 -0.45 -22.43
C PRO A 93 3.78 -0.34 -21.56
N SER A 94 3.55 -1.30 -20.65
CA SER A 94 2.44 -1.27 -19.69
C SER A 94 2.52 -0.13 -18.68
N LEU A 95 3.69 0.49 -18.47
CA LEU A 95 3.87 1.66 -17.61
C LEU A 95 3.40 2.97 -18.28
N ARG A 96 2.99 2.93 -19.55
CA ARG A 96 2.41 4.09 -20.22
C ARG A 96 1.09 4.44 -19.52
N ILE A 97 0.95 5.71 -19.12
CA ILE A 97 -0.26 6.25 -18.46
C ILE A 97 -1.55 5.91 -19.22
N LEU A 98 -1.46 5.76 -20.55
CA LEU A 98 -2.57 5.32 -21.41
C LEU A 98 -3.21 4.00 -20.96
N TRP A 99 -2.43 3.03 -20.48
CA TRP A 99 -2.98 1.76 -20.01
C TRP A 99 -3.83 1.94 -18.73
N ILE A 100 -3.38 2.80 -17.81
CA ILE A 100 -4.14 3.12 -16.59
C ILE A 100 -5.45 3.82 -16.96
N ILE A 101 -5.42 4.78 -17.90
CA ILE A 101 -6.63 5.45 -18.37
C ILE A 101 -7.59 4.45 -19.03
N GLN A 102 -7.07 3.54 -19.86
CA GLN A 102 -7.86 2.47 -20.47
C GLN A 102 -8.47 1.55 -19.42
N LEU A 103 -7.74 1.22 -18.35
CA LEU A 103 -8.27 0.42 -17.24
C LEU A 103 -9.40 1.15 -16.50
N LEU A 104 -9.23 2.44 -16.20
CA LEU A 104 -10.24 3.26 -15.50
C LEU A 104 -11.52 3.47 -16.32
N LEU A 105 -11.40 3.47 -17.64
CA LEU A 105 -12.49 3.70 -18.59
C LEU A 105 -12.88 2.43 -19.35
N ALA A 106 -12.50 1.25 -18.85
CA ALA A 106 -12.68 -0.01 -19.55
C ALA A 106 -14.16 -0.31 -19.84
N ASP A 107 -15.02 -0.08 -18.85
CA ASP A 107 -16.45 -0.37 -18.92
C ASP A 107 -17.26 0.45 -17.88
N THR A 108 -18.59 0.44 -18.03
CA THR A 108 -19.51 1.20 -17.17
C THR A 108 -19.45 0.80 -15.71
N HIS A 109 -19.29 -0.49 -15.37
CA HIS A 109 -19.18 -0.94 -13.99
C HIS A 109 -17.88 -0.44 -13.36
N THR A 110 -16.77 -0.49 -14.09
CA THR A 110 -15.49 0.06 -13.61
C THR A 110 -15.59 1.57 -13.37
N VAL A 111 -16.21 2.33 -14.26
CA VAL A 111 -16.40 3.78 -14.06
C VAL A 111 -17.28 4.07 -12.83
N LEU A 112 -18.40 3.36 -12.67
CA LEU A 112 -19.28 3.51 -11.51
C LEU A 112 -18.57 3.13 -10.20
N LEU A 113 -17.74 2.09 -10.23
CA LEU A 113 -16.91 1.67 -9.09
C LEU A 113 -15.95 2.78 -8.67
N VAL A 114 -15.27 3.42 -9.64
CA VAL A 114 -14.35 4.53 -9.37
C VAL A 114 -15.10 5.73 -8.78
N ILE A 115 -16.26 6.10 -9.34
CA ILE A 115 -17.11 7.19 -8.80
C ILE A 115 -17.52 6.89 -7.36
N TYR A 116 -17.94 5.65 -7.10
CA TYR A 116 -18.30 5.18 -5.77
C TYR A 116 -17.12 5.25 -4.80
N TRP A 117 -15.92 4.83 -5.20
CA TRP A 117 -14.71 4.94 -4.37
C TRP A 117 -14.30 6.39 -4.11
N VAL A 118 -14.47 7.30 -5.06
CA VAL A 118 -14.27 8.74 -4.82
C VAL A 118 -15.22 9.23 -3.73
N ALA A 119 -16.50 8.82 -3.76
CA ALA A 119 -17.45 9.15 -2.70
C ALA A 119 -17.01 8.58 -1.33
N CYS A 120 -16.52 7.34 -1.28
CA CYS A 120 -15.95 6.75 -0.05
C CYS A 120 -14.77 7.56 0.50
N VAL A 121 -13.85 8.00 -0.36
CA VAL A 121 -12.71 8.84 0.03
C VAL A 121 -13.18 10.20 0.56
N LEU A 122 -14.15 10.83 -0.10
CA LEU A 122 -14.72 12.10 0.36
C LEU A 122 -15.38 11.97 1.74
N ILE A 123 -16.10 10.87 1.99
CA ILE A 123 -16.66 10.56 3.31
C ILE A 123 -15.54 10.40 4.35
N ALA A 124 -14.46 9.67 4.02
CA ALA A 124 -13.32 9.51 4.91
C ALA A 124 -12.68 10.85 5.30
N ILE A 125 -12.44 11.70 4.31
CA ILE A 125 -11.89 13.04 4.50
C ILE A 125 -12.82 13.89 5.36
N ALA A 126 -14.13 13.85 5.11
CA ALA A 126 -15.12 14.59 5.91
C ALA A 126 -15.14 14.13 7.37
N VAL A 127 -15.07 12.82 7.62
CA VAL A 127 -15.00 12.26 8.98
C VAL A 127 -13.72 12.71 9.70
N ILE A 128 -12.57 12.65 9.02
CA ILE A 128 -11.29 13.11 9.59
C ILE A 128 -11.33 14.62 9.86
N ALA A 129 -11.80 15.42 8.90
CA ALA A 129 -11.88 16.87 9.04
C ALA A 129 -12.82 17.28 10.19
N PHE A 130 -13.96 16.61 10.32
CA PHE A 130 -14.87 16.82 11.45
C PHE A 130 -14.22 16.43 12.78
N GLN A 131 -13.47 15.33 12.82
CA GLN A 131 -12.78 14.92 14.03
C GLN A 131 -11.70 15.93 14.43
N ILE A 132 -10.90 16.41 13.47
CA ILE A 132 -9.90 17.46 13.69
C ILE A 132 -10.57 18.73 14.21
N SER A 133 -11.68 19.18 13.60
CA SER A 133 -12.37 20.40 14.03
C SER A 133 -13.03 20.26 15.42
N SER A 134 -13.46 19.05 15.79
CA SER A 134 -14.04 18.78 17.12
C SER A 134 -13.01 18.85 18.26
N ASN A 135 -11.71 18.77 17.95
CA ASN A 135 -10.61 18.66 18.91
C ASN A 135 -10.79 17.54 19.97
N GLN A 136 -11.52 16.46 19.62
CA GLN A 136 -11.69 15.27 20.46
C GLN A 136 -10.87 14.10 19.93
N LYS A 137 -10.32 13.26 20.83
CA LYS A 137 -9.65 12.02 20.42
C LYS A 137 -10.68 11.01 19.91
N ALA A 138 -10.35 10.31 18.81
CA ALA A 138 -11.20 9.29 18.21
C ALA A 138 -11.45 8.12 19.17
N THR A 139 -12.71 7.79 19.39
CA THR A 139 -13.10 6.59 20.15
C THR A 139 -12.77 5.33 19.35
N THR A 140 -12.65 4.19 20.03
CA THR A 140 -12.45 2.89 19.37
C THR A 140 -13.51 2.62 18.30
N SER A 141 -14.77 2.96 18.58
CA SER A 141 -15.86 2.81 17.61
C SER A 141 -15.69 3.72 16.39
N LEU A 142 -15.24 4.97 16.56
CA LEU A 142 -14.97 5.87 15.43
C LEU A 142 -13.85 5.33 14.53
N ARG A 143 -12.80 4.74 15.13
CA ARG A 143 -11.71 4.10 14.36
C ARG A 143 -12.21 2.92 13.52
N LYS A 144 -13.28 2.24 13.93
CA LYS A 144 -13.89 1.15 13.16
C LYS A 144 -14.68 1.61 11.94
N TYR A 145 -15.01 2.89 11.80
CA TYR A 145 -15.58 3.40 10.54
C TYR A 145 -14.65 3.19 9.35
N PHE A 146 -13.32 3.23 9.54
CA PHE A 146 -12.37 2.93 8.46
C PHE A 146 -12.35 1.44 8.09
N HIS A 147 -12.72 0.54 9.01
CA HIS A 147 -12.88 -0.89 8.70
C HIS A 147 -14.13 -1.10 7.85
N LEU A 148 -15.24 -0.46 8.22
CA LEU A 148 -16.47 -0.45 7.40
C LEU A 148 -16.24 0.19 6.03
N LEU A 149 -15.47 1.26 5.96
CA LEU A 149 -15.09 1.89 4.70
C LEU A 149 -14.19 0.97 3.85
N ALA A 150 -13.26 0.24 4.48
CA ALA A 150 -12.50 -0.79 3.78
C ALA A 150 -13.43 -1.87 3.22
N VAL A 151 -14.45 -2.32 3.96
CA VAL A 151 -15.45 -3.29 3.45
C VAL A 151 -16.19 -2.70 2.26
N ALA A 152 -16.61 -1.44 2.37
CA ALA A 152 -17.28 -0.70 1.31
C ALA A 152 -16.42 -0.58 0.04
N VAL A 153 -15.10 -0.42 0.15
CA VAL A 153 -14.20 -0.33 -1.02
C VAL A 153 -13.85 -1.71 -1.58
N TYR A 154 -13.43 -2.65 -0.73
CA TYR A 154 -12.86 -3.93 -1.15
C TYR A 154 -13.91 -4.90 -1.67
N ILE A 155 -15.10 -5.02 -1.07
CA ILE A 155 -16.10 -5.97 -1.56
C ILE A 155 -16.52 -5.65 -3.00
N PRO A 156 -16.93 -4.42 -3.35
CA PRO A 156 -17.22 -4.06 -4.73
C PRO A 156 -16.00 -4.20 -5.65
N GLY A 157 -14.79 -3.88 -5.19
CA GLY A 157 -13.58 -4.10 -5.97
C GLY A 157 -13.33 -5.57 -6.32
N LEU A 158 -13.50 -6.46 -5.35
CA LEU A 158 -13.33 -7.91 -5.55
C LEU A 158 -14.37 -8.50 -6.51
N VAL A 159 -15.60 -7.94 -6.49
CA VAL A 159 -16.71 -8.38 -7.34
C VAL A 159 -16.60 -7.83 -8.75
N PHE A 160 -16.34 -6.53 -8.91
CA PHE A 160 -16.43 -5.86 -10.20
C PHE A 160 -15.09 -5.74 -10.94
N ASN A 161 -13.97 -5.48 -10.25
CA ASN A 161 -12.68 -5.31 -10.91
C ASN A 161 -11.48 -5.56 -9.97
N ARG A 162 -11.03 -6.82 -9.92
CA ARG A 162 -9.93 -7.27 -9.03
C ARG A 162 -8.58 -6.66 -9.42
N CYS A 163 -8.33 -6.47 -10.71
CA CYS A 163 -7.09 -5.87 -11.21
C CYS A 163 -6.99 -4.39 -10.79
N LEU A 164 -8.07 -3.63 -10.94
CA LEU A 164 -8.13 -2.25 -10.48
C LEU A 164 -7.97 -2.16 -8.96
N LEU A 165 -8.62 -3.04 -8.18
CA LEU A 165 -8.46 -3.07 -6.72
C LEU A 165 -7.01 -3.39 -6.32
N TYR A 166 -6.36 -4.36 -6.97
CA TYR A 166 -4.95 -4.69 -6.76
C TYR A 166 -4.07 -3.45 -6.98
N LEU A 167 -4.20 -2.82 -8.15
CA LEU A 167 -3.41 -1.63 -8.50
C LEU A 167 -3.67 -0.48 -7.53
N ALA A 168 -4.95 -0.16 -7.27
CA ALA A 168 -5.35 0.92 -6.39
C ALA A 168 -4.81 0.71 -4.98
N SER A 169 -4.84 -0.51 -4.45
CA SER A 169 -4.33 -0.78 -3.10
C SER A 169 -2.82 -0.57 -2.97
N GLY A 170 -2.04 -0.91 -4.00
CA GLY A 170 -0.59 -0.62 -4.04
C GLY A 170 -0.30 0.88 -4.13
N VAL A 171 -1.08 1.61 -4.95
CA VAL A 171 -0.98 3.07 -5.05
C VAL A 171 -1.33 3.75 -3.73
N VAL A 172 -2.39 3.30 -3.04
CA VAL A 172 -2.78 3.83 -1.73
C VAL A 172 -1.73 3.51 -0.67
N LEU A 173 -1.08 2.34 -0.70
CA LEU A 173 0.04 2.04 0.19
C LEU A 173 1.20 3.02 -0.03
N ALA A 174 1.59 3.25 -1.28
CA ALA A 174 2.62 4.22 -1.62
C ALA A 174 2.23 5.63 -1.15
N LEU A 175 0.97 6.03 -1.33
CA LEU A 175 0.44 7.30 -0.85
C LEU A 175 0.54 7.41 0.68
N PHE A 176 0.14 6.38 1.43
CA PHE A 176 0.23 6.35 2.88
C PHE A 176 1.68 6.50 3.36
N LEU A 177 2.62 5.81 2.72
CA LEU A 177 4.05 5.93 3.03
C LEU A 177 4.58 7.34 2.72
N VAL A 178 4.21 7.94 1.60
CA VAL A 178 4.62 9.31 1.25
C VAL A 178 4.07 10.32 2.24
N LEU A 179 2.76 10.26 2.55
CA LEU A 179 2.13 11.13 3.53
C LEU A 179 2.78 10.97 4.91
N GLU A 180 3.13 9.74 5.28
CA GLU A 180 3.77 9.47 6.56
C GLU A 180 5.21 10.01 6.62
N ILE A 181 5.98 9.87 5.53
CA ILE A 181 7.31 10.49 5.41
C ILE A 181 7.18 12.01 5.50
N MET A 182 6.21 12.62 4.82
CA MET A 182 5.96 14.06 4.91
C MET A 182 5.62 14.50 6.35
N ARG A 183 4.83 13.71 7.07
CA ARG A 183 4.47 13.98 8.46
C ARG A 183 5.67 13.90 9.40
N ILE A 184 6.48 12.84 9.30
CA ILE A 184 7.66 12.59 10.15
C ILE A 184 8.77 13.60 9.88
N LEU A 185 9.01 13.95 8.60
CA LEU A 185 10.02 14.92 8.20
C LEU A 185 9.55 16.38 8.29
N CYS A 186 8.33 16.62 8.79
CA CYS A 186 7.73 17.96 8.92
C CYS A 186 7.76 18.77 7.60
N LEU A 187 7.44 18.12 6.48
CA LEU A 187 7.48 18.75 5.16
C LEU A 187 6.21 19.60 4.90
N PRO A 188 6.34 20.91 4.63
CA PRO A 188 5.21 21.73 4.20
C PRO A 188 4.71 21.32 2.80
N PRO A 189 3.44 21.57 2.45
CA PRO A 189 2.43 22.28 3.24
C PRO A 189 1.55 21.37 4.11
N LEU A 190 1.70 20.04 4.04
CA LEU A 190 0.74 19.11 4.63
C LEU A 190 1.11 18.62 6.04
N SER A 191 2.36 18.81 6.48
CA SER A 191 2.85 18.28 7.77
C SER A 191 1.94 18.60 8.95
N ASP A 192 1.42 19.82 9.03
CA ASP A 192 0.64 20.26 10.19
C ASP A 192 -0.72 19.58 10.24
N VAL A 193 -1.41 19.51 9.09
CA VAL A 193 -2.71 18.83 8.96
C VAL A 193 -2.56 17.33 9.22
N LEU A 194 -1.48 16.72 8.72
CA LEU A 194 -1.19 15.30 8.94
C LEU A 194 -0.90 14.99 10.40
N ASN A 195 -0.13 15.84 11.10
CA ASN A 195 0.14 15.67 12.53
C ASN A 195 -1.12 15.88 13.38
N GLN A 196 -1.96 16.87 13.04
CA GLN A 196 -3.26 17.05 13.69
C GLN A 196 -4.11 15.79 13.55
N GLY A 197 -4.30 15.30 12.31
CA GLY A 197 -5.05 14.07 12.06
C GLY A 197 -4.48 12.86 12.80
N PHE A 198 -3.16 12.69 12.79
CA PHE A 198 -2.48 11.63 13.53
C PHE A 198 -2.77 11.70 15.04
N HIS A 199 -2.65 12.87 15.67
CA HIS A 199 -2.94 13.03 17.09
C HIS A 199 -4.39 12.68 17.47
N MET A 200 -5.36 12.92 16.56
CA MET A 200 -6.76 12.56 16.82
C MET A 200 -7.00 11.05 16.78
N TYR A 201 -6.26 10.31 15.94
CA TYR A 201 -6.52 8.91 15.64
C TYR A 201 -5.49 7.92 16.19
N VAL A 202 -4.37 8.41 16.75
CA VAL A 202 -3.28 7.59 17.30
C VAL A 202 -3.80 6.51 18.25
N ASP A 203 -3.48 5.26 17.91
CA ASP A 203 -3.81 4.07 18.69
C ASP A 203 -2.59 3.55 19.48
N GLU A 204 -2.79 2.54 20.33
CA GLU A 204 -1.73 1.92 21.13
C GLU A 204 -0.62 1.28 20.27
N LYS A 205 -0.97 0.92 19.02
CA LYS A 205 -0.05 0.35 18.02
C LYS A 205 0.82 1.42 17.35
N ASP A 206 0.43 2.69 17.45
CA ASP A 206 1.08 3.80 16.76
C ASP A 206 2.13 4.45 17.69
N SER A 207 3.29 4.75 17.13
CA SER A 207 4.39 5.41 17.86
C SER A 207 4.91 6.59 17.06
N THR A 208 6.16 6.51 16.59
CA THR A 208 6.68 7.47 15.60
C THR A 208 5.95 7.31 14.27
N VAL A 209 5.56 6.07 13.94
CA VAL A 209 4.89 5.72 12.68
C VAL A 209 3.41 5.40 12.91
N ALA A 210 2.55 5.86 12.00
CA ALA A 210 1.13 5.53 11.91
C ALA A 210 0.94 4.12 11.32
N LEU A 211 1.14 3.10 12.15
CA LEU A 211 1.06 1.69 11.78
C LEU A 211 -0.38 1.21 11.61
N THR A 212 -1.34 1.74 12.35
CA THR A 212 -2.75 1.35 12.27
C THR A 212 -3.34 1.41 10.85
N PRO A 213 -3.26 2.54 10.11
CA PRO A 213 -3.75 2.60 8.73
C PRO A 213 -2.94 1.72 7.77
N LEU A 214 -1.63 1.58 7.98
CA LEU A 214 -0.77 0.70 7.17
C LEU A 214 -1.15 -0.78 7.34
N TYR A 215 -1.38 -1.21 8.58
CA TYR A 215 -1.78 -2.59 8.90
C TYR A 215 -3.19 -2.90 8.44
N LEU A 216 -4.13 -1.96 8.53
CA LEU A 216 -5.48 -2.15 7.98
C LEU A 216 -5.43 -2.37 6.46
N LEU A 217 -4.77 -1.47 5.72
CA LEU A 217 -4.64 -1.58 4.27
C LEU A 217 -3.92 -2.87 3.87
N THR A 218 -2.77 -3.12 4.49
CA THR A 218 -1.96 -4.32 4.20
C THR A 218 -2.74 -5.57 4.52
N GLY A 219 -3.38 -5.65 5.68
CA GLY A 219 -4.18 -6.80 6.08
C GLY A 219 -5.33 -7.10 5.12
N CYS A 220 -6.04 -6.09 4.64
CA CYS A 220 -7.08 -6.26 3.62
C CYS A 220 -6.51 -6.66 2.24
N SER A 221 -5.34 -6.16 1.87
CA SER A 221 -4.73 -6.41 0.55
C SER A 221 -3.84 -7.63 0.43
N LEU A 222 -3.32 -8.18 1.53
CA LEU A 222 -2.37 -9.30 1.51
C LEU A 222 -2.84 -10.48 0.64
N PRO A 223 -4.11 -10.94 0.73
CA PRO A 223 -4.60 -12.02 -0.14
C PRO A 223 -4.54 -11.69 -1.64
N LEU A 224 -4.78 -10.42 -2.02
CA LEU A 224 -4.67 -9.95 -3.40
C LEU A 224 -3.21 -9.94 -3.86
N TRP A 225 -2.29 -9.50 -3.00
CA TRP A 225 -0.87 -9.38 -3.32
C TRP A 225 -0.14 -10.71 -3.39
N LEU A 226 -0.58 -11.70 -2.59
CA LEU A 226 0.04 -13.01 -2.51
C LEU A 226 -0.57 -14.03 -3.48
N SER A 227 -1.63 -13.69 -4.21
CA SER A 227 -2.26 -14.59 -5.17
C SER A 227 -1.26 -15.04 -6.25
N PRO A 228 -0.99 -16.35 -6.39
CA PRO A 228 0.09 -16.86 -7.25
C PRO A 228 -0.22 -16.84 -8.75
N GLY A 229 -1.45 -16.48 -9.13
CA GLY A 229 -1.92 -16.51 -10.52
C GLY A 229 -2.86 -15.35 -10.86
N PRO A 230 -3.40 -15.33 -12.09
CA PRO A 230 -4.32 -14.29 -12.55
C PRO A 230 -5.48 -14.12 -11.57
N LEU A 231 -5.76 -12.88 -11.18
CA LEU A 231 -6.78 -12.56 -10.18
C LEU A 231 -8.18 -13.02 -10.60
N ASP A 232 -8.46 -13.12 -11.90
CA ASP A 232 -9.75 -13.58 -12.43
C ASP A 232 -10.00 -15.07 -12.20
N GLN A 233 -8.92 -15.86 -12.02
CA GLN A 233 -8.99 -17.29 -11.73
C GLN A 233 -8.90 -17.59 -10.23
N ALA A 234 -8.50 -16.61 -9.44
CA ALA A 234 -8.38 -16.77 -8.00
C ALA A 234 -9.76 -16.88 -7.33
N ASP A 235 -9.83 -17.72 -6.31
CA ASP A 235 -11.05 -17.98 -5.55
C ASP A 235 -11.45 -16.76 -4.71
N MET A 236 -12.73 -16.37 -4.79
CA MET A 236 -13.28 -15.20 -4.11
C MET A 236 -13.18 -15.31 -2.59
N LEU A 237 -13.35 -16.51 -2.03
CA LEU A 237 -13.22 -16.71 -0.59
C LEU A 237 -11.78 -16.44 -0.14
N SER A 238 -10.78 -17.00 -0.83
CA SER A 238 -9.38 -16.72 -0.56
C SER A 238 -9.04 -15.24 -0.68
N LEU A 239 -9.42 -14.58 -1.78
CA LEU A 239 -9.13 -13.15 -1.97
C LEU A 239 -9.81 -12.25 -0.92
N SER A 240 -10.95 -12.69 -0.36
CA SER A 240 -11.67 -11.95 0.67
C SER A 240 -11.20 -12.23 2.10
N ALA A 241 -10.20 -13.10 2.32
CA ALA A 241 -9.73 -13.47 3.65
C ALA A 241 -9.36 -12.27 4.54
N GLY A 242 -8.67 -11.28 3.97
CA GLY A 242 -8.24 -10.08 4.71
C GLY A 242 -9.40 -9.14 5.05
N ILE A 243 -10.36 -8.99 4.14
CA ILE A 243 -11.53 -8.16 4.41
C ILE A 243 -12.53 -8.85 5.35
N LEU A 244 -12.61 -10.19 5.30
CA LEU A 244 -13.40 -10.99 6.23
C LEU A 244 -12.83 -10.93 7.66
N SER A 245 -11.54 -11.23 7.86
CA SER A 245 -10.94 -11.18 9.20
C SER A 245 -10.96 -9.78 9.81
N ILE A 246 -10.46 -8.77 9.09
CA ILE A 246 -10.24 -7.43 9.67
C ILE A 246 -11.44 -6.52 9.44
N GLY A 247 -11.84 -6.36 8.17
CA GLY A 247 -12.90 -5.42 7.81
C GLY A 247 -14.23 -5.76 8.47
N VAL A 248 -14.57 -7.05 8.48
CA VAL A 248 -15.84 -7.56 9.04
C VAL A 248 -15.61 -8.09 10.46
N GLY A 249 -14.83 -9.15 10.61
CA GLY A 249 -14.66 -9.89 11.85
C GLY A 249 -14.21 -9.01 13.03
N ASP A 250 -13.02 -8.44 12.95
CA ASP A 250 -12.44 -7.58 14.00
C ASP A 250 -13.29 -6.34 14.29
N CYS A 251 -13.89 -5.75 13.26
CA CYS A 251 -14.83 -4.62 13.41
C CYS A 251 -16.02 -5.00 14.29
N PHE A 252 -16.74 -6.08 13.96
CA PHE A 252 -17.90 -6.54 14.73
C PHE A 252 -17.49 -7.09 16.10
N ALA A 253 -16.33 -7.75 16.21
CA ALA A 253 -15.81 -8.23 17.49
C ALA A 253 -15.61 -7.08 18.48
N SER A 254 -15.00 -6.00 18.00
CA SER A 254 -14.72 -4.81 18.81
C SER A 254 -16.00 -4.05 19.16
N MET A 255 -16.91 -3.83 18.20
CA MET A 255 -18.16 -3.10 18.43
C MET A 255 -19.09 -3.83 19.40
N VAL A 256 -19.28 -5.14 19.21
CA VAL A 256 -20.14 -5.96 20.08
C VAL A 256 -19.45 -6.23 21.41
N GLY A 257 -18.15 -6.53 21.41
CA GLY A 257 -17.38 -6.76 22.62
C GLY A 257 -17.33 -5.54 23.53
N PHE A 258 -17.23 -4.33 22.97
CA PHE A 258 -17.29 -3.08 23.75
C PHE A 258 -18.67 -2.86 24.39
N LYS A 259 -19.76 -3.15 23.65
CA LYS A 259 -21.13 -2.85 24.10
C LYS A 259 -21.76 -3.95 24.97
N TYR A 260 -21.43 -5.21 24.70
CA TYR A 260 -22.10 -6.39 25.26
C TYR A 260 -21.14 -7.44 25.84
N GLY A 261 -19.82 -7.23 25.76
CA GLY A 261 -18.83 -8.22 26.18
C GLY A 261 -18.74 -8.37 27.71
N LYS A 262 -19.52 -9.29 28.28
CA LYS A 262 -19.55 -9.59 29.71
C LYS A 262 -18.63 -10.75 30.06
N HIS A 263 -18.56 -11.77 29.21
CA HIS A 263 -17.81 -12.99 29.49
C HIS A 263 -16.45 -12.96 28.80
N LYS A 264 -15.36 -12.92 29.57
CA LYS A 264 -14.00 -12.86 29.04
C LYS A 264 -13.41 -14.26 28.83
N TRP A 265 -12.57 -14.39 27.81
CA TRP A 265 -11.78 -15.60 27.60
C TRP A 265 -10.75 -15.76 28.73
N LYS A 266 -10.48 -17.01 29.14
CA LYS A 266 -9.42 -17.30 30.13
C LYS A 266 -8.07 -16.76 29.61
N ASN A 267 -7.43 -15.91 30.42
CA ASN A 267 -6.16 -15.24 30.14
C ASN A 267 -6.18 -14.32 28.90
N SER A 268 -7.31 -13.71 28.56
CA SER A 268 -7.40 -12.74 27.46
C SER A 268 -8.39 -11.62 27.79
N PRO A 269 -8.12 -10.36 27.39
CA PRO A 269 -9.05 -9.25 27.57
C PRO A 269 -10.26 -9.32 26.63
N LYS A 270 -10.25 -10.24 25.66
CA LYS A 270 -11.30 -10.44 24.66
C LYS A 270 -12.54 -11.11 25.25
N SER A 271 -13.71 -10.72 24.77
CA SER A 271 -15.01 -11.27 25.21
C SER A 271 -15.51 -12.37 24.28
N ILE A 272 -16.17 -13.39 24.83
CA ILE A 272 -16.85 -14.46 24.11
C ILE A 272 -17.91 -13.89 23.16
N GLU A 273 -18.65 -12.86 23.59
CA GLU A 273 -19.66 -12.18 22.76
C GLU A 273 -19.03 -11.48 21.55
N GLY A 274 -17.83 -10.91 21.73
CA GLY A 274 -17.04 -10.32 20.66
C GLY A 274 -16.58 -11.38 19.66
N SER A 275 -16.04 -12.51 20.14
CA SER A 275 -15.64 -13.62 19.26
C SER A 275 -16.85 -14.23 18.53
N ALA A 276 -18.01 -14.35 19.18
CA ALA A 276 -19.24 -14.79 18.53
C ALA A 276 -19.67 -13.81 17.42
N ALA A 277 -19.58 -12.50 17.66
CA ALA A 277 -19.86 -11.49 16.64
C ALA A 277 -18.85 -11.54 15.47
N CYS A 278 -17.57 -11.78 15.76
CA CYS A 278 -16.52 -11.98 14.75
C CYS A 278 -16.85 -13.14 13.81
N PHE A 279 -17.20 -14.30 14.40
CA PHE A 279 -17.54 -15.50 13.64
C PHE A 279 -18.83 -15.33 12.83
N LEU A 280 -19.91 -14.86 13.47
CA LEU A 280 -21.23 -14.75 12.84
C LEU A 280 -21.23 -13.70 11.72
N SER A 281 -20.56 -12.56 11.90
CA SER A 281 -20.49 -11.52 10.87
C SER A 281 -19.75 -11.99 9.61
N GLN A 282 -18.62 -12.67 9.77
CA GLN A 282 -17.91 -13.29 8.65
C GLN A 282 -18.74 -14.38 7.97
N LEU A 283 -19.41 -15.24 8.75
CA LEU A 283 -20.28 -16.28 8.21
C LEU A 283 -21.42 -15.70 7.39
N LEU A 284 -22.03 -14.60 7.83
CA LEU A 284 -23.08 -13.91 7.07
C LEU A 284 -22.58 -13.41 5.71
N VAL A 285 -21.35 -12.88 5.65
CA VAL A 285 -20.76 -12.43 4.37
C VAL A 285 -20.44 -13.63 3.47
N ILE A 286 -19.92 -14.73 4.01
CA ILE A 286 -19.67 -15.96 3.25
C ILE A 286 -20.97 -16.54 2.69
N LEU A 287 -22.04 -16.57 3.49
CA LEU A 287 -23.36 -17.01 3.04
C LEU A 287 -23.95 -16.07 1.98
N ALA A 288 -23.71 -14.76 2.10
CA ALA A 288 -24.07 -13.80 1.06
C ALA A 288 -23.29 -14.04 -0.24
N PHE A 289 -21.99 -14.33 -0.17
CA PHE A 289 -21.21 -14.70 -1.35
C PHE A 289 -21.73 -15.97 -2.02
N PHE A 290 -22.13 -16.97 -1.23
CA PHE A 290 -22.77 -18.17 -1.76
C PHE A 290 -24.11 -17.86 -2.43
N TYR A 291 -24.97 -17.06 -1.79
CA TYR A 291 -26.29 -16.70 -2.33
C TYR A 291 -26.20 -15.86 -3.61
N LEU A 292 -25.13 -15.08 -3.78
CA LEU A 292 -24.86 -14.27 -4.96
C LEU A 292 -24.05 -15.02 -6.03
N ASP A 293 -23.91 -16.35 -5.92
CA ASP A 293 -23.15 -17.20 -6.83
C ASP A 293 -21.67 -16.80 -7.01
N LEU A 294 -21.08 -16.12 -6.00
CA LEU A 294 -19.67 -15.70 -6.01
C LEU A 294 -18.73 -16.80 -5.52
N ILE A 295 -19.24 -17.75 -4.73
CA ILE A 295 -18.50 -18.94 -4.28
C ILE A 295 -19.39 -20.19 -4.36
N PRO A 296 -18.83 -21.37 -4.67
CA PRO A 296 -19.57 -22.62 -4.65
C PRO A 296 -19.76 -23.17 -3.22
N TRP A 297 -20.71 -24.09 -3.04
CA TRP A 297 -21.06 -24.66 -1.72
C TRP A 297 -19.87 -25.32 -0.99
N ASN A 298 -18.96 -25.99 -1.71
CA ASN A 298 -17.78 -26.60 -1.09
C ASN A 298 -16.89 -25.57 -0.38
N LYS A 299 -16.84 -24.34 -0.91
CA LYS A 299 -16.09 -23.23 -0.28
C LYS A 299 -16.78 -22.70 0.97
N VAL A 300 -18.10 -22.85 1.12
CA VAL A 300 -18.82 -22.45 2.35
C VAL A 300 -18.33 -23.26 3.56
N TYR A 301 -18.14 -24.57 3.39
CA TYR A 301 -17.61 -25.43 4.47
C TYR A 301 -16.22 -24.98 4.94
N ILE A 302 -15.31 -24.72 4.00
CA ILE A 302 -13.96 -24.21 4.28
C ILE A 302 -14.03 -22.82 4.92
N GLY A 303 -14.94 -21.98 4.45
CA GLY A 303 -15.24 -20.67 5.03
C GLY A 303 -15.63 -20.74 6.50
N VAL A 304 -16.54 -21.65 6.86
CA VAL A 304 -16.98 -21.89 8.24
C VAL A 304 -15.81 -22.35 9.11
N VAL A 305 -15.07 -23.37 8.67
CA VAL A 305 -13.94 -23.93 9.43
C VAL A 305 -12.83 -22.90 9.62
N GLY A 306 -12.42 -22.23 8.54
CA GLY A 306 -11.35 -21.23 8.58
C GLY A 306 -11.71 -20.01 9.44
N THR A 307 -12.94 -19.51 9.32
CA THR A 307 -13.44 -18.43 10.18
C THR A 307 -13.46 -18.83 11.65
N GLY A 308 -13.85 -20.07 11.96
CA GLY A 308 -13.83 -20.60 13.32
C GLY A 308 -12.41 -20.64 13.91
N ILE A 309 -11.44 -21.15 13.16
CA ILE A 309 -10.03 -21.20 13.56
C ILE A 309 -9.49 -19.79 13.80
N VAL A 310 -9.71 -18.87 12.86
CA VAL A 310 -9.20 -17.48 12.96
C VAL A 310 -9.83 -16.74 14.14
N THR A 311 -11.12 -16.97 14.43
CA THR A 311 -11.79 -16.42 15.61
C THR A 311 -11.17 -16.93 16.91
N LEU A 312 -10.79 -18.20 16.98
CA LEU A 312 -10.12 -18.76 18.15
C LEU A 312 -8.69 -18.21 18.32
N ILE A 313 -7.99 -17.98 17.21
CA ILE A 313 -6.66 -17.33 17.23
C ILE A 313 -6.80 -15.89 17.72
N GLU A 314 -7.76 -15.12 17.20
CA GLU A 314 -8.06 -13.74 17.65
C GLU A 314 -8.35 -13.68 19.15
N ALA A 315 -9.12 -14.64 19.67
CA ALA A 315 -9.45 -14.70 21.10
C ALA A 315 -8.22 -14.88 22.02
N LYS A 316 -7.09 -15.38 21.47
CA LYS A 316 -5.89 -15.76 22.22
C LYS A 316 -4.65 -14.93 21.87
N THR A 317 -4.74 -14.02 20.92
CA THR A 317 -3.61 -13.21 20.44
C THR A 317 -3.87 -11.73 20.71
N ASP A 318 -2.83 -11.03 21.18
CA ASP A 318 -2.92 -9.62 21.56
C ASP A 318 -2.20 -8.68 20.57
N GLN A 319 -1.24 -9.18 19.78
CA GLN A 319 -0.36 -8.36 18.94
C GLN A 319 -0.39 -8.76 17.46
N VAL A 320 -0.45 -7.76 16.58
CA VAL A 320 -0.37 -7.87 15.10
C VAL A 320 -1.46 -8.74 14.46
N ASP A 321 -2.63 -8.78 15.09
CA ASP A 321 -3.89 -9.31 14.56
C ASP A 321 -4.17 -8.87 13.10
N ASN A 322 -3.96 -7.59 12.79
CA ASN A 322 -4.24 -7.00 11.48
C ASN A 322 -3.29 -7.45 10.35
N LEU A 323 -2.27 -8.27 10.61
CA LEU A 323 -1.45 -8.89 9.55
C LEU A 323 -1.52 -10.41 9.63
N VAL A 324 -1.51 -10.96 10.85
CA VAL A 324 -1.48 -12.40 11.07
C VAL A 324 -2.83 -13.05 10.76
N LEU A 325 -3.96 -12.46 11.18
CA LEU A 325 -5.28 -13.06 10.97
C LEU A 325 -5.63 -13.18 9.48
N PRO A 326 -5.45 -12.14 8.63
CA PRO A 326 -5.62 -12.27 7.18
C PRO A 326 -4.77 -13.36 6.57
N LEU A 327 -3.50 -13.45 6.96
CA LEU A 327 -2.57 -14.39 6.38
C LEU A 327 -2.95 -15.83 6.73
N VAL A 328 -3.27 -16.08 8.00
CA VAL A 328 -3.74 -17.40 8.45
C VAL A 328 -5.04 -17.78 7.74
N GLN A 329 -6.00 -16.84 7.68
CA GLN A 329 -7.27 -17.09 7.00
C GLN A 329 -7.09 -17.38 5.51
N TYR A 330 -6.23 -16.61 4.83
CA TYR A 330 -5.88 -16.78 3.43
C TYR A 330 -5.28 -18.17 3.17
N CYS A 331 -4.32 -18.59 3.99
CA CYS A 331 -3.71 -19.91 3.87
C CYS A 331 -4.74 -21.04 4.04
N ILE A 332 -5.66 -20.93 5.00
CA ILE A 332 -6.71 -21.95 5.19
C ILE A 332 -7.65 -22.00 3.98
N PHE A 333 -8.06 -20.85 3.46
CA PHE A 333 -8.96 -20.77 2.31
C PHE A 333 -8.31 -21.23 1.00
N LEU A 334 -7.00 -21.03 0.86
CA LEU A 334 -6.24 -21.49 -0.29
C LEU A 334 -6.06 -23.01 -0.32
N LEU A 335 -5.94 -23.64 0.86
CA LEU A 335 -5.69 -25.09 0.99
C LEU A 335 -6.96 -25.95 0.92
N GLY A 336 -8.13 -25.37 1.15
CA GLY A 336 -9.42 -26.05 1.02
C GLY A 336 -10.02 -25.91 -0.37
#